data_AF-A0A6N7D9N6-F1
#
_entry.id   AF-A0A6N7D9N6-F1
#
_cell.length_a   1.000
_cell.length_b   1.000
_cell.length_c   1.000
_cell.angle_alpha   90.00
_cell.angle_beta   90.00
_cell.angle_gamma   90.00
#
_symmetry.space_group_name_H-M   'P 1'
#
loop_
_entity.id
_entity.type
_entity.pdbx_description
1 polymer ?
#
loop_
_entity_poly.entity_id
_entity_poly.type
_entity_poly.pdbx_seq_one_letter_code
_entity_poly.pdbx_strand_id
1 'polypeptide(L)'
;MVCHEPRKTSASAGVSLPCRLRQVVYTPQPSAQARRRQLLGEALLHNELVAYIPLYNQIVPWAMRRSVELPHRAYDRTDWRNIRLH
;
A
#
# COMPACT_ATOMS: atom_id res chain seq x y z
N MET A 1 -10.70 -20.02 6.06
CA MET A 1 -10.42 -20.16 4.62
C MET A 1 -9.01 -20.70 4.46
N VAL A 2 -8.87 -22.00 4.16
CA VAL A 2 -7.56 -22.66 4.04
C VAL A 2 -7.04 -22.42 2.62
N CYS A 3 -5.90 -21.75 2.49
CA CYS A 3 -5.23 -21.62 1.19
C CYS A 3 -4.43 -22.91 0.95
N HIS A 4 -4.73 -23.64 -0.12
CA HIS A 4 -3.91 -24.75 -0.58
C HIS A 4 -2.88 -24.23 -1.59
N GLU A 5 -1.60 -24.57 -1.39
CA GLU A 5 -0.55 -24.29 -2.36
C GLU A 5 -0.88 -25.01 -3.68
N PRO A 6 -0.89 -24.34 -4.85
CA PRO A 6 -1.09 -25.03 -6.10
C PRO A 6 0.06 -26.02 -6.31
N ARG A 7 -0.29 -27.29 -6.56
CA ARG A 7 0.66 -28.32 -6.98
C ARG A 7 1.39 -27.79 -8.23
N LYS A 8 2.73 -27.83 -8.26
CA LYS A 8 3.56 -27.37 -9.38
C LYS A 8 3.22 -28.16 -10.65
N THR A 9 2.19 -27.76 -11.38
CA THR A 9 1.88 -28.25 -12.72
C THR A 9 2.20 -27.13 -13.70
N SER A 10 3.06 -27.46 -14.66
CA SER A 10 3.55 -26.61 -15.73
C SER A 10 2.43 -25.89 -16.47
N ALA A 11 2.71 -24.65 -16.88
CA ALA A 11 2.15 -23.94 -18.05
C ALA A 11 0.99 -22.95 -17.89
N SER A 12 0.70 -22.41 -16.70
CA SER A 12 0.03 -21.09 -16.61
C SER A 12 0.48 -20.31 -15.38
N ALA A 13 1.67 -19.70 -15.48
CA ALA A 13 2.23 -18.84 -14.45
C ALA A 13 1.53 -17.47 -14.44
N GLY A 14 0.25 -17.46 -14.03
CA GLY A 14 -0.31 -16.25 -13.44
C GLY A 14 0.45 -15.98 -12.15
N VAL A 15 0.93 -14.75 -11.94
CA VAL A 15 1.67 -14.34 -10.73
C VAL A 15 0.69 -14.31 -9.55
N SER A 16 0.33 -15.48 -9.02
CA SER A 16 -0.44 -15.58 -7.79
C SER A 16 0.49 -15.36 -6.62
N LEU A 17 0.17 -14.38 -5.75
CA LEU A 17 0.85 -14.21 -4.47
C LEU A 17 0.85 -15.54 -3.70
N PRO A 18 1.97 -15.95 -3.10
CA PRO A 18 2.07 -17.19 -2.36
C PRO A 18 1.10 -17.19 -1.19
N CYS A 19 0.67 -18.38 -0.77
CA CYS A 19 -0.42 -18.55 0.18
C CYS A 19 -0.20 -17.78 1.49
N ARG A 20 1.06 -17.73 1.95
CA ARG A 20 1.48 -17.01 3.15
C ARG A 20 1.22 -15.51 3.07
N LEU A 21 1.49 -14.87 1.93
CA LEU A 21 1.20 -13.45 1.75
C LEU A 21 -0.29 -13.16 1.65
N ARG A 22 -1.03 -14.01 0.93
CA ARG A 22 -2.49 -13.88 0.86
C ARG A 22 -3.08 -13.92 2.27
N GLN A 23 -2.61 -14.81 3.13
CA GLN A 23 -3.05 -14.84 4.52
C GLN A 23 -2.77 -13.51 5.22
N VAL A 24 -1.55 -12.97 5.14
CA VAL A 24 -1.19 -11.70 5.80
C VAL A 24 -2.03 -10.51 5.30
N VAL A 25 -2.30 -10.42 4.00
CA VAL A 25 -3.06 -9.31 3.39
C VAL A 25 -4.57 -9.43 3.63
N TYR A 26 -5.13 -10.64 3.53
CA TYR A 26 -6.58 -10.87 3.61
C TYR A 26 -7.08 -11.20 5.03
N THR A 27 -6.19 -11.42 6.01
CA THR A 27 -6.63 -11.56 7.40
C THR A 27 -7.23 -10.26 7.95
N PRO A 28 -8.33 -10.33 8.72
CA PRO A 28 -8.82 -9.21 9.48
C PRO A 28 -7.70 -8.64 10.35
N GLN A 29 -7.36 -7.38 10.12
CA GLN A 29 -6.24 -6.73 10.78
C GLN A 29 -6.51 -6.64 12.30
N PRO A 30 -5.54 -6.96 13.15
CA PRO A 30 -5.71 -6.88 14.60
C PRO A 30 -5.99 -5.43 15.03
N SER A 31 -6.76 -5.27 16.12
CA SER A 31 -7.05 -3.95 16.71
C SER A 31 -5.79 -3.26 17.22
N ALA A 32 -4.82 -4.04 17.72
CA ALA A 32 -3.52 -3.56 18.17
C ALA A 32 -2.65 -3.09 16.99
N GLN A 33 -2.33 -1.79 16.98
CA GLN A 33 -1.53 -1.16 15.93
C GLN A 33 -0.14 -1.80 15.76
N ALA A 34 0.51 -2.21 16.84
CA ALA A 34 1.82 -2.85 16.81
C ALA A 34 1.81 -4.14 15.99
N ARG A 35 0.80 -4.99 16.19
CA ARG A 35 0.67 -6.26 15.46
C ARG A 35 0.38 -6.04 13.98
N ARG A 36 -0.44 -5.04 13.65
CA ARG A 36 -0.67 -4.61 12.26
C ARG A 36 0.62 -4.17 11.57
N ARG A 37 1.42 -3.32 12.23
CA ARG A 37 2.70 -2.85 11.67
C ARG A 37 3.66 -4.01 11.39
N GLN A 38 3.74 -4.97 12.30
CA GLN A 38 4.57 -6.17 12.11
C GLN A 38 4.12 -6.97 10.88
N LEU A 39 2.83 -7.29 10.77
CA LEU A 39 2.28 -8.06 9.65
C LEU A 39 2.49 -7.35 8.30
N LEU A 40 2.29 -6.03 8.25
CA LEU A 40 2.56 -5.23 7.05
C LEU A 40 4.05 -5.20 6.69
N GLY A 41 4.94 -5.14 7.68
CA GLY A 41 6.39 -5.23 7.48
C GLY A 41 6.80 -6.57 6.86
N GLU A 42 6.23 -7.67 7.37
CA GLU A 42 6.45 -9.02 6.80
C GLU A 42 5.97 -9.11 5.35
N ALA A 43 4.84 -8.48 5.00
CA ALA A 43 4.36 -8.46 3.62
C ALA A 43 5.25 -7.64 2.67
N LEU A 44 5.83 -6.52 3.14
CA LEU A 44 6.74 -5.67 2.35
C LEU A 44 8.08 -6.33 2.05
N LEU A 45 8.52 -7.28 2.89
CA LEU A 45 9.77 -8.02 2.72
C LEU A 45 9.69 -9.13 1.66
N HIS A 46 8.50 -9.45 1.13
CA HIS A 46 8.33 -10.43 0.07
C HIS A 46 8.78 -9.87 -1.30
N ASN A 47 10.07 -9.65 -1.46
CA ASN A 47 10.65 -9.38 -2.77
C ASN A 47 11.11 -10.68 -3.47
N GLU A 48 10.92 -11.84 -2.84
CA GLU A 48 11.38 -13.15 -3.33
C GLU A 48 10.80 -13.53 -4.72
N LEU A 49 9.60 -13.03 -5.05
CA LEU A 49 8.95 -13.33 -6.34
C LEU A 49 8.93 -12.15 -7.31
N VAL A 50 9.62 -11.04 -7.01
CA VAL A 50 9.66 -9.80 -7.82
C VAL A 50 8.30 -9.47 -8.45
N ALA A 51 7.26 -9.35 -7.63
CA ALA A 51 5.91 -9.05 -8.12
C ALA A 51 5.79 -7.60 -8.66
N TYR A 52 6.60 -6.68 -8.12
CA TYR A 52 6.73 -5.30 -8.56
C TYR A 52 8.09 -4.75 -8.11
N ILE A 53 8.70 -3.88 -8.93
CA ILE A 53 9.95 -3.18 -8.60
C ILE A 53 9.58 -1.77 -8.13
N PRO A 54 9.73 -1.42 -6.85
CA PRO A 54 9.47 -0.06 -6.40
C PRO A 54 10.51 0.88 -7.02
N LEU A 55 10.06 1.90 -7.75
CA LEU A 55 10.95 2.86 -8.40
C LEU A 55 11.39 3.95 -7.41
N TYR A 56 10.44 4.76 -6.96
CA TYR A 56 10.67 5.85 -6.02
C TYR A 56 9.36 6.26 -5.33
N ASN A 57 9.49 6.90 -4.17
CA ASN A 57 8.36 7.55 -3.51
C ASN A 57 8.07 8.86 -4.23
N GLN A 58 6.97 8.89 -4.97
CA GLN A 58 6.54 10.09 -5.68
C GLN A 58 6.22 11.21 -4.68
N ILE A 59 6.89 12.35 -4.84
CA ILE A 59 6.53 13.59 -4.16
C ILE A 59 5.67 14.37 -5.14
N VAL A 60 4.47 14.77 -4.73
CA VAL A 60 3.61 15.62 -5.54
C VAL A 60 3.96 17.08 -5.25
N PRO A 61 4.59 17.78 -6.21
CA PRO A 61 4.90 19.19 -6.03
C PRO A 61 3.61 19.99 -6.03
N TRP A 62 3.52 20.96 -5.12
CA TRP A 62 2.38 21.83 -5.00
C TRP A 62 2.80 23.29 -5.16
N ALA A 63 1.92 24.09 -5.75
CA ALA A 63 2.04 25.53 -5.80
C ALA A 63 0.66 26.13 -5.60
N MET A 64 0.59 27.19 -4.81
CA MET A 64 -0.64 27.94 -4.56
C MET A 64 -0.42 29.39 -4.96
N ARG A 65 -1.49 30.05 -5.41
CA ARG A 65 -1.47 31.50 -5.63
C ARG A 65 -1.24 32.18 -4.28
N ARG A 66 -0.51 33.31 -4.26
CA ARG A 66 -0.15 34.04 -3.03
C ARG A 66 -1.33 34.40 -2.11
N SER A 67 -2.53 34.58 -2.67
CA SER A 67 -3.75 34.91 -1.94
C SER A 67 -4.48 33.68 -1.37
N VAL A 68 -3.95 32.46 -1.56
CA VAL A 68 -4.61 31.21 -1.20
C VAL A 68 -3.75 30.47 -0.18
N GLU A 69 -4.33 30.19 0.99
CA GLU A 69 -3.77 29.25 1.95
C GLU A 69 -4.49 27.91 1.86
N LEU A 70 -3.72 26.84 1.69
CA LEU A 70 -4.17 25.46 1.76
C LEU A 70 -3.08 24.66 2.47
N PRO A 71 -3.36 23.65 3.31
CA PRO A 71 -2.34 22.76 3.84
C PRO A 71 -1.95 21.66 2.84
N HIS A 72 -0.65 21.43 2.63
CA HIS A 72 -0.14 20.29 1.87
C HIS A 72 -0.37 18.98 2.63
N ARG A 73 -0.84 17.93 1.96
CA ARG A 73 -1.15 16.64 2.58
C ARG A 73 -0.61 15.49 1.74
N ALA A 74 -0.18 14.43 2.40
CA ALA A 74 0.39 13.22 1.78
C ALA A 74 -0.57 12.42 0.85
N TYR A 75 -1.84 12.83 0.75
CA TYR A 75 -2.87 12.13 -0.05
C TYR A 75 -3.39 12.98 -1.22
N ASP A 76 -2.80 14.15 -1.49
CA ASP A 76 -3.18 15.12 -2.55
C ASP A 76 -4.66 15.49 -2.64
N ARG A 77 -5.45 15.13 -1.63
CA ARG A 77 -6.84 15.52 -1.53
C ARG A 77 -6.92 16.91 -0.94
N THR A 78 -7.36 17.85 -1.78
CA THR A 78 -7.73 19.19 -1.37
C THR A 78 -9.10 19.14 -0.69
N ASP A 79 -9.18 19.59 0.55
CA ASP A 79 -10.45 19.79 1.26
C ASP A 79 -10.79 21.27 1.21
N TRP A 80 -11.91 21.59 0.54
CA TRP A 80 -12.35 22.96 0.32
C TRP A 80 -12.59 23.73 1.62
N ARG A 81 -12.90 23.03 2.71
CA ARG A 81 -13.10 23.64 4.04
C ARG A 81 -11.82 24.22 4.63
N ASN A 82 -10.66 23.75 4.16
CA ASN A 82 -9.35 24.21 4.63
C ASN A 82 -8.74 25.27 3.70
N ILE A 83 -9.47 25.72 2.68
CA ILE A 83 -9.01 26.80 1.79
C ILE A 83 -9.32 28.13 2.47
N ARG A 84 -8.31 29.00 2.60
CA ARG A 84 -8.50 30.39 3.04
C ARG A 84 -8.04 31.33 1.93
N LEU A 85 -8.76 32.44 1.81
CA LEU A 85 -8.46 33.50 0.87
C LEU A 85 -8.10 34.75 1.66
N HIS A 86 -7.01 35.40 1.25
CA HIS A 86 -6.55 36.70 1.76
C HIS A 86 -6.76 37.79 0.73
#